data_AF-A0A0H2SPY1-F1
#
_entry.id   AF-A0A0H2SPY1-F1
#
_cell.length_a   1.000
_cell.length_b   1.000
_cell.length_c   1.000
_cell.angle_alpha   90.00
_cell.angle_beta   90.00
_cell.angle_gamma   90.00
#
_symmetry.space_group_name_H-M   'P 1'
#
loop_
_entity.id
_entity.type
_entity.pdbx_description
1 polymer ?
#
loop_
_entity_poly.entity_id
_entity_poly.type
_entity_poly.pdbx_seq_one_letter_code
_entity_poly.pdbx_strand_id
1 'polypeptide(L)'
;MSENASSSSAAKTHGNSSGAAEGSRRWTYFHSALQLAIQRCAHKWTYEEFSECFELWCKEEPDGASGVYNTISRHMEHLITTACDKLFERYDAREKIDILHAVVTEARERQKAGVLPEPDTWRADIDPRTAARARTIPILTNERDELKRRLAELESENDELQSKIQSNARQIDRNEREETARIKVLRELEAQWSSLPVEDIQEWALRTAETLTTKSVP
;
A
#
# COMPACT_ATOMS: atom_id res chain seq x y z
N MET A 1 -3.43 24.99 36.46
CA MET A 1 -3.27 23.54 36.24
C MET A 1 -3.85 23.27 34.86
N SER A 2 -3.19 23.64 33.76
CA SER A 2 -1.94 23.09 33.22
C SER A 2 -1.92 21.56 33.34
N GLU A 3 -2.20 20.87 32.23
CA GLU A 3 -1.37 19.77 31.72
C GLU A 3 -1.86 19.27 30.34
N ASN A 4 -0.99 19.48 29.35
CA ASN A 4 -0.61 18.60 28.24
C ASN A 4 -1.62 17.60 27.61
N ALA A 5 -1.87 17.80 26.31
CA ALA A 5 -1.78 16.73 25.32
C ALA A 5 -1.60 17.31 23.91
N SER A 6 -0.35 17.60 23.55
CA SER A 6 0.07 17.86 22.17
C SER A 6 0.05 16.54 21.39
N SER A 7 -0.94 16.34 20.53
CA SER A 7 -0.97 15.24 19.56
C SER A 7 -0.05 15.57 18.38
N SER A 8 1.20 15.12 18.50
CA SER A 8 2.17 15.06 17.41
C SER A 8 1.68 14.04 16.36
N SER A 9 1.15 14.56 15.25
CA SER A 9 0.88 13.77 14.05
C SER A 9 2.21 13.46 13.36
N ALA A 10 2.71 12.24 13.56
CA ALA A 10 3.87 11.72 12.86
C ALA A 10 3.51 11.44 11.38
N ALA A 11 3.55 12.51 10.57
CA ALA A 11 3.54 12.40 9.13
C ALA A 11 4.79 11.63 8.68
N LYS A 12 4.55 10.40 8.21
CA LYS A 12 5.51 9.48 7.64
C LYS A 12 6.23 10.18 6.48
N THR A 13 7.46 10.59 6.74
CA THR A 13 8.38 11.17 5.77
C THR A 13 8.68 10.10 4.71
N HIS A 14 7.96 10.14 3.59
CA HIS A 14 8.47 9.55 2.35
C HIS A 14 9.72 10.35 1.99
N GLY A 15 10.89 9.74 2.24
CA GLY A 15 12.14 10.17 1.67
C GLY A 15 12.05 10.05 0.15
N ASN A 16 11.45 11.06 -0.47
CA ASN A 16 11.58 11.31 -1.89
C ASN A 16 13.00 11.85 -2.06
N SER A 17 13.95 10.95 -2.31
CA SER A 17 15.32 11.30 -2.63
C SER A 17 15.31 12.15 -3.90
N SER A 18 15.41 13.45 -3.68
CA SER A 18 15.81 14.45 -4.65
C SER A 18 17.16 14.05 -5.26
N GLY A 19 17.11 13.51 -6.47
CA GLY A 19 18.25 13.30 -7.35
C GLY A 19 17.79 13.56 -8.77
N ALA A 20 17.76 14.82 -9.18
CA ALA A 20 17.50 15.18 -10.56
C ALA A 20 18.63 14.61 -11.45
N ALA A 21 18.26 13.65 -12.29
CA ALA A 21 18.86 13.36 -13.59
C ALA A 21 20.34 12.90 -13.70
N GLU A 22 20.99 12.42 -12.65
CA GLU A 22 22.22 11.61 -12.85
C GLU A 22 21.82 10.14 -13.05
N GLY A 23 21.93 9.65 -14.30
CA GLY A 23 21.71 8.23 -14.61
C GLY A 23 22.70 7.32 -13.86
N SER A 24 22.47 6.00 -13.87
CA SER A 24 23.37 5.09 -13.16
C SER A 24 24.82 5.27 -13.60
N ARG A 25 25.76 4.88 -12.73
CA ARG A 25 27.19 4.86 -13.07
C ARG A 25 27.47 4.05 -14.34
N ARG A 26 26.66 3.02 -14.62
CA ARG A 26 26.78 2.22 -15.85
C ARG A 26 26.33 3.01 -17.08
N TRP A 27 25.22 3.75 -16.98
CA TRP A 27 24.75 4.64 -18.04
C TRP A 27 25.76 5.72 -18.37
N THR A 28 26.34 6.38 -17.36
CA THR A 28 27.32 7.44 -17.60
C THR A 28 28.58 6.93 -18.30
N TYR A 29 29.09 5.76 -17.91
CA TYR A 29 30.21 5.13 -18.62
C TYR A 29 29.85 4.72 -20.05
N PHE A 30 28.66 4.15 -20.26
CA PHE A 30 28.19 3.75 -21.59
C PHE A 30 28.06 4.98 -22.51
N HIS A 31 27.35 6.01 -22.06
CA HIS A 31 27.12 7.23 -22.81
C HIS A 31 28.41 7.99 -23.10
N SER A 32 29.31 8.13 -22.12
CA SER A 32 30.61 8.79 -22.33
C SER A 32 31.52 8.04 -23.29
N ALA A 33 31.57 6.70 -23.20
CA ALA A 33 32.34 5.89 -24.14
C ALA A 33 31.78 5.98 -25.57
N LEU A 34 30.44 6.01 -25.72
CA LEU A 34 29.81 6.17 -27.02
C LEU A 34 30.07 7.56 -27.60
N GLN A 35 29.88 8.63 -26.81
CA GLN A 35 30.14 9.99 -27.24
C GLN A 35 31.60 10.17 -27.68
N LEU A 36 32.56 9.58 -26.95
CA LEU A 36 33.96 9.56 -27.35
C LEU A 36 34.18 8.82 -28.68
N ALA A 37 33.47 7.73 -28.92
CA ALA A 37 33.54 7.01 -30.19
C ALA A 37 32.96 7.84 -31.34
N ILE A 38 31.84 8.54 -31.13
CA ILE A 38 31.23 9.44 -32.12
C ILE A 38 32.20 10.57 -32.48
N GLN A 39 32.77 11.23 -31.47
CA GLN A 39 33.77 12.28 -31.68
C GLN A 39 34.99 11.78 -32.45
N ARG A 40 35.49 10.59 -32.09
CA ARG A 40 36.60 9.96 -32.80
C ARG A 40 36.23 9.67 -34.24
N CYS A 41 35.05 9.12 -34.53
CA CYS A 41 34.65 8.82 -35.91
C CYS A 41 34.46 10.09 -36.75
N ALA A 42 33.88 11.16 -36.18
CA ALA A 42 33.64 12.41 -36.88
C ALA A 42 34.94 13.20 -37.19
N HIS A 43 35.98 13.02 -36.37
CA HIS A 43 37.26 13.74 -36.47
C HIS A 43 38.47 12.85 -36.77
N LYS A 44 38.27 11.56 -37.09
CA LYS A 44 39.38 10.64 -37.41
C LYS A 44 40.10 11.04 -38.69
N TRP A 45 39.34 11.56 -39.65
CA TRP A 45 39.86 12.05 -40.91
C TRP A 45 40.31 13.49 -40.73
N THR A 46 41.52 13.81 -41.18
CA THR A 46 42.10 15.15 -40.97
C THR A 46 41.83 16.06 -42.16
N TYR A 47 42.04 17.37 -41.97
CA TYR A 47 41.99 18.32 -43.07
C TYR A 47 43.06 18.02 -44.14
N GLU A 48 44.20 17.44 -43.74
CA GLU A 48 45.27 17.01 -44.64
C GLU A 48 44.78 15.91 -45.58
N GLU A 49 44.17 14.85 -45.03
CA GLU A 49 43.56 13.76 -45.81
C GLU A 49 42.43 14.26 -46.73
N PHE A 50 41.67 15.26 -46.28
CA PHE A 50 40.65 15.90 -47.10
C PHE A 50 41.25 16.71 -48.25
N SER A 51 42.33 17.44 -47.99
CA SER A 51 43.02 18.26 -48.98
C SER A 51 43.75 17.42 -50.04
N GLU A 52 44.23 16.23 -49.68
CA GLU A 52 44.79 15.27 -50.64
C GLU A 52 43.73 14.79 -51.66
N CYS A 53 42.48 14.65 -51.22
CA CYS A 53 41.38 14.23 -52.08
C CYS A 53 40.86 15.36 -53.00
N PHE A 54 41.04 16.63 -52.59
CA PHE A 54 40.51 17.82 -53.28
C PHE A 54 41.56 18.92 -53.47
N GLU A 55 42.75 18.53 -53.92
CA GLU A 55 43.95 19.37 -53.94
C GLU A 55 43.79 20.69 -54.71
N LEU A 56 43.15 20.67 -55.88
CA LEU A 56 42.91 21.85 -56.71
C LEU A 56 42.04 22.89 -55.99
N TRP A 57 40.94 22.45 -55.38
CA TRP A 57 40.00 23.34 -54.71
C TRP A 57 40.55 23.87 -53.38
N CYS A 58 41.24 23.03 -52.61
CA CYS A 58 41.88 23.46 -51.36
C CYS A 58 43.02 24.48 -51.58
N LYS A 59 43.65 24.48 -52.77
CA LYS A 59 44.66 25.48 -53.16
C LYS A 59 44.04 26.80 -53.62
N GLU A 60 42.90 26.76 -54.29
CA GLU A 60 42.20 27.95 -54.78
C GLU A 60 41.47 28.70 -53.66
N GLU A 61 40.82 27.97 -52.74
CA GLU A 61 40.04 28.56 -51.64
C GLU A 61 40.21 27.78 -50.33
N PRO A 62 41.34 27.96 -49.62
CA PRO A 62 41.65 27.20 -48.40
C PRO A 62 40.67 27.49 -47.25
N ASP A 63 40.19 28.73 -47.13
CA ASP A 63 39.24 29.12 -46.08
C ASP A 63 37.86 28.48 -46.30
N GLY A 64 37.40 28.41 -47.55
CA GLY A 64 36.15 27.75 -47.93
C GLY A 64 36.20 26.24 -47.70
N ALA A 65 37.28 25.59 -48.13
CA ALA A 65 37.48 24.15 -47.94
C ALA A 65 37.57 23.75 -46.46
N SER A 66 38.29 24.53 -45.64
CA SER A 66 38.35 24.32 -44.18
C SER A 66 36.98 24.53 -43.52
N GLY A 67 36.22 25.53 -43.97
CA GLY A 67 34.84 25.76 -43.52
C GLY A 67 33.92 24.57 -43.82
N VAL A 68 34.00 24.02 -45.03
CA VAL A 68 33.20 22.85 -45.44
C VAL A 68 33.61 21.60 -44.67
N TYR A 69 34.92 21.32 -44.52
CA TYR A 69 35.43 20.20 -43.71
C TYR A 69 34.86 20.24 -42.27
N ASN A 70 35.01 21.38 -41.58
CA ASN A 70 34.49 21.54 -40.23
C ASN A 70 32.96 21.42 -40.15
N THR A 71 32.26 21.86 -41.19
CA THR A 71 30.80 21.73 -41.29
C THR A 71 30.39 20.27 -41.44
N ILE A 72 31.07 19.49 -42.28
CA ILE A 72 30.80 18.06 -42.47
C ILE A 72 31.08 17.29 -41.17
N SER A 73 32.22 17.52 -40.51
CA SER A 73 32.54 16.84 -39.24
C SER A 73 31.50 17.12 -38.16
N ARG A 74 31.10 18.38 -37.96
CA ARG A 74 30.05 18.75 -37.00
C ARG A 74 28.69 18.19 -37.37
N HIS A 75 28.34 18.21 -38.66
CA HIS A 75 27.07 17.66 -39.13
C HIS A 75 27.01 16.14 -38.92
N MET A 76 28.10 15.43 -39.20
CA MET A 76 28.21 13.99 -38.99
C MET A 76 28.09 13.65 -37.50
N GLU A 77 28.77 14.37 -36.62
CA GLU A 77 28.63 14.22 -35.15
C GLU A 77 27.18 14.43 -34.72
N HIS A 78 26.53 15.50 -35.18
CA HIS A 78 25.15 15.81 -34.83
C HIS A 78 24.15 14.76 -35.33
N LEU A 79 24.31 14.30 -36.58
CA LEU A 79 23.46 13.25 -37.16
C LEU A 79 23.56 11.94 -36.38
N ILE A 80 24.79 11.50 -36.08
CA ILE A 80 25.01 10.24 -35.35
C ILE A 80 24.47 10.37 -33.93
N THR A 81 24.76 11.47 -33.23
CA THR A 81 24.26 11.72 -31.87
C THR A 81 22.73 11.70 -31.85
N THR A 82 22.07 12.42 -32.76
CA THR A 82 20.61 12.46 -32.84
C THR A 82 20.01 11.10 -33.18
N ALA A 83 20.66 10.30 -34.02
CA ALA A 83 20.22 8.94 -34.33
C ALA A 83 20.35 8.01 -33.11
N CYS A 84 21.44 8.14 -32.34
CA CYS A 84 21.64 7.41 -31.09
C CYS A 84 20.60 7.79 -30.04
N ASP A 85 20.31 9.09 -29.87
CA ASP A 85 19.31 9.57 -28.92
C ASP A 85 17.92 9.00 -29.23
N LYS A 86 17.52 9.00 -30.50
CA LYS A 86 16.27 8.36 -30.95
C LYS A 86 16.24 6.86 -30.64
N LEU A 87 17.37 6.15 -30.76
CA LEU A 87 17.45 4.73 -30.40
C LEU A 87 17.34 4.56 -28.88
N PHE A 88 17.95 5.43 -28.09
CA PHE A 88 17.86 5.39 -26.63
C PHE A 88 16.44 5.62 -26.13
N GLU A 89 15.72 6.57 -26.74
CA GLU A 89 14.31 6.79 -26.44
C GLU A 89 13.46 5.59 -26.86
N ARG A 90 13.65 5.06 -28.08
CA ARG A 90 12.85 3.94 -28.60
C ARG A 90 12.97 2.67 -27.77
N TYR A 91 14.17 2.37 -27.28
CA TYR A 91 14.44 1.16 -26.50
C TYR A 91 14.44 1.41 -25.00
N ASP A 92 14.15 2.65 -24.55
CA ASP A 92 14.19 3.02 -23.14
C ASP A 92 15.54 2.62 -22.49
N ALA A 93 16.63 2.82 -23.24
CA ALA A 93 17.92 2.23 -22.95
C ALA A 93 18.48 2.68 -21.59
N ARG A 94 18.21 3.94 -21.23
CA ARG A 94 18.64 4.52 -19.95
C ARG A 94 18.03 3.76 -18.78
N GLU A 95 16.71 3.60 -18.76
CA GLU A 95 16.02 2.90 -17.67
C GLU A 95 16.47 1.44 -17.58
N LYS A 96 16.59 0.74 -18.72
CA LYS A 96 17.02 -0.68 -18.71
C LYS A 96 18.46 -0.85 -18.23
N ILE A 97 19.37 0.06 -18.58
CA ILE A 97 20.76 0.04 -18.10
C ILE A 97 20.81 0.36 -16.60
N ASP A 98 19.95 1.26 -16.12
CA ASP A 98 19.85 1.61 -14.71
C ASP A 98 19.28 0.45 -13.87
N ILE A 99 18.23 -0.23 -14.34
CA ILE A 99 17.71 -1.46 -13.74
C ILE A 99 18.80 -2.53 -13.67
N LEU A 100 19.53 -2.73 -14.77
CA LEU A 100 20.64 -3.69 -14.79
C LEU A 100 21.73 -3.32 -13.77
N HIS A 101 22.03 -2.04 -13.61
CA HIS A 101 22.98 -1.60 -12.59
C HIS A 101 22.49 -1.98 -11.19
N ALA A 102 21.24 -1.66 -10.86
CA ALA A 102 20.63 -1.97 -9.57
C ALA A 102 20.62 -3.48 -9.27
N VAL A 103 20.24 -4.32 -10.23
CA VAL A 103 20.24 -5.79 -10.06
C VAL A 103 21.65 -6.32 -9.81
N VAL A 104 22.66 -5.80 -10.52
CA VAL A 104 24.05 -6.23 -10.34
C VAL A 104 24.63 -5.76 -9.00
N THR A 105 24.29 -4.55 -8.54
CA THR A 105 24.73 -4.07 -7.22
C THR A 105 24.11 -4.91 -6.12
N GLU A 106 22.82 -5.19 -6.19
CA GLU A 106 22.12 -6.03 -5.23
C GLU A 106 22.69 -7.46 -5.23
N ALA A 107 22.93 -8.06 -6.40
CA ALA A 107 23.54 -9.38 -6.49
C ALA A 107 24.95 -9.44 -5.87
N ARG A 108 25.77 -8.40 -6.06
CA ARG A 108 27.08 -8.28 -5.43
C ARG A 108 26.99 -8.14 -3.91
N GLU A 109 25.99 -7.41 -3.42
CA GLU A 109 25.74 -7.27 -1.98
C GLU A 109 25.31 -8.60 -1.36
N ARG A 110 24.38 -9.33 -2.00
CA ARG A 110 23.99 -10.69 -1.57
C ARG A 110 25.18 -11.65 -1.56
N GLN A 111 26.03 -11.59 -2.57
CA GLN A 111 27.25 -12.40 -2.63
C GLN A 111 28.22 -12.07 -1.49
N LYS A 112 28.43 -10.78 -1.19
CA LYS A 112 29.27 -10.35 -0.04
C LYS A 112 28.68 -10.77 1.30
N ALA A 113 27.35 -10.78 1.42
CA ALA A 113 26.64 -11.25 2.61
C ALA A 113 26.67 -12.78 2.77
N GLY A 114 27.21 -13.53 1.80
CA GLY A 114 27.30 -14.99 1.86
C GLY A 114 25.95 -15.69 1.66
N VAL A 115 24.94 -15.00 1.13
CA VAL A 115 23.64 -15.60 0.81
C VAL A 115 23.82 -16.56 -0.37
N LEU A 116 23.55 -17.84 -0.13
CA LEU A 116 23.61 -18.85 -1.19
C LEU A 116 22.51 -18.59 -2.24
N PRO A 117 22.80 -18.83 -3.53
CA PRO A 117 21.80 -18.68 -4.58
C PRO A 117 20.67 -19.68 -4.36
N GLU A 118 19.45 -19.15 -4.27
CA GLU A 118 18.23 -19.96 -4.14
C GLU A 118 18.03 -20.84 -5.38
N PRO A 119 17.31 -21.98 -5.24
CA PRO A 119 16.98 -22.85 -6.39
C PRO A 119 16.19 -22.14 -7.49
N ASP A 120 15.57 -21.01 -7.15
CA ASP A 120 14.80 -20.16 -8.06
C ASP A 120 15.64 -19.06 -8.74
N THR A 121 16.94 -19.07 -8.52
CA THR A 121 17.87 -18.17 -9.21
C THR A 121 17.84 -18.48 -10.71
N TRP A 122 17.70 -17.45 -11.53
CA TRP A 122 17.66 -17.59 -12.99
C TRP A 122 18.88 -18.36 -13.53
N ARG A 123 18.62 -19.33 -14.41
CA ARG A 123 19.62 -20.13 -15.15
C ARG A 123 19.18 -20.22 -16.60
N ALA A 124 20.12 -20.39 -17.52
CA ALA A 124 19.82 -20.52 -18.94
C ALA A 124 18.90 -21.71 -19.24
N ASP A 125 19.07 -22.82 -18.51
CA ASP A 125 18.29 -24.06 -18.67
C ASP A 125 17.13 -24.17 -17.66
N ILE A 126 16.54 -23.04 -17.24
CA ILE A 126 15.43 -23.05 -16.30
C ILE A 126 14.14 -23.59 -16.96
N ASP A 127 13.48 -24.54 -16.29
CA ASP A 127 12.17 -25.01 -16.73
C ASP A 127 11.15 -23.85 -16.69
N PRO A 128 10.33 -23.65 -17.74
CA PRO A 128 9.39 -22.54 -17.79
C PRO A 128 8.39 -22.54 -16.62
N ARG A 129 8.06 -23.71 -16.04
CA ARG A 129 7.17 -23.75 -14.86
C ARG A 129 7.86 -23.20 -13.64
N THR A 130 9.16 -23.47 -13.47
CA THR A 130 9.96 -22.90 -12.38
C THR A 130 10.04 -21.39 -12.51
N ALA A 131 10.34 -20.86 -13.70
CA ALA A 131 10.36 -19.41 -13.92
C ALA A 131 9.00 -18.73 -13.66
N ALA A 132 7.89 -19.38 -14.04
CA ALA A 132 6.55 -18.87 -13.73
C ALA A 132 6.29 -18.88 -12.21
N ARG A 133 6.65 -19.97 -11.53
CA ARG A 133 6.50 -20.10 -10.06
C ARG A 133 7.30 -19.04 -9.31
N ALA A 134 8.52 -18.74 -9.74
CA ALA A 134 9.36 -17.70 -9.14
C ALA A 134 8.66 -16.36 -9.03
N ARG A 135 7.89 -16.01 -10.06
CA ARG A 135 7.15 -14.77 -10.11
C ARG A 135 5.82 -14.86 -9.37
N THR A 136 5.12 -15.98 -9.46
CA THR A 136 3.75 -16.11 -8.93
C THR A 136 3.73 -16.41 -7.43
N ILE A 137 4.68 -17.19 -6.91
CA ILE A 137 4.70 -17.60 -5.49
C ILE A 137 4.74 -16.38 -4.55
N PRO A 138 5.60 -15.37 -4.73
CA PRO A 138 5.65 -14.20 -3.83
C PRO A 138 4.32 -13.43 -3.77
N ILE A 139 3.61 -13.34 -4.90
CA ILE A 139 2.29 -12.70 -4.96
C ILE A 139 1.29 -13.54 -4.16
N LEU A 140 1.25 -14.85 -4.39
CA LEU A 140 0.35 -15.76 -3.69
C LEU A 140 0.64 -15.83 -2.18
N THR A 141 1.90 -15.72 -1.76
CA THR A 141 2.24 -15.69 -0.33
C THR A 141 1.72 -14.41 0.35
N ASN A 142 1.83 -13.26 -0.32
CA ASN A 142 1.30 -12.00 0.21
C ASN A 142 -0.22 -12.06 0.36
N GLU A 143 -0.93 -12.53 -0.67
CA GLU A 143 -2.39 -12.70 -0.64
C GLU A 143 -2.83 -13.70 0.44
N ARG A 144 -2.14 -14.83 0.57
CA ARG A 144 -2.38 -15.81 1.63
C ARG A 144 -2.25 -15.16 3.01
N ASP A 145 -1.21 -14.37 3.22
CA ASP A 145 -0.95 -13.76 4.53
C ASP A 145 -1.97 -12.67 4.87
N GLU A 146 -2.43 -11.91 3.86
CA GLU A 146 -3.54 -10.97 4.03
C GLU A 146 -4.85 -11.69 4.38
N LEU A 147 -5.19 -12.77 3.67
CA LEU A 147 -6.39 -13.57 3.94
C LEU A 147 -6.36 -14.18 5.34
N LYS A 148 -5.20 -14.68 5.78
CA LYS A 148 -5.04 -15.21 7.14
C LYS A 148 -5.23 -14.14 8.20
N ARG A 149 -4.69 -12.93 7.99
CA ARG A 149 -4.91 -11.81 8.92
C ARG A 149 -6.39 -11.48 9.03
N ARG A 150 -7.08 -11.41 7.89
CA ARG A 150 -8.51 -11.08 7.84
C ARG A 150 -9.38 -12.18 8.47
N LEU A 151 -9.00 -13.45 8.30
CA LEU A 151 -9.66 -14.57 8.96
C LEU A 151 -9.51 -14.47 10.48
N ALA A 152 -8.30 -14.21 10.97
CA ALA A 152 -8.04 -14.06 12.41
C ALA A 152 -8.82 -12.89 13.03
N GLU A 153 -8.97 -11.78 12.30
CA GLU A 153 -9.81 -10.65 12.71
C GLU A 153 -11.28 -11.04 12.84
N LEU A 154 -11.82 -11.77 11.86
CA LEU A 154 -13.21 -12.25 11.88
C LEU A 154 -13.45 -13.30 12.97
N GLU A 155 -12.51 -14.21 13.19
CA GLU A 155 -12.57 -15.21 14.26
C GLU A 155 -12.61 -14.51 15.63
N SER A 156 -11.75 -13.53 15.86
CA SER A 156 -11.75 -12.73 17.09
C SER A 156 -13.05 -11.96 17.31
N GLU A 157 -13.59 -11.34 16.25
CA GLU A 157 -14.87 -10.62 16.34
C GLU A 157 -16.03 -11.59 16.65
N ASN A 158 -16.03 -12.77 16.03
CA ASN A 158 -17.05 -13.79 16.26
C ASN A 158 -17.00 -14.33 17.69
N ASP A 159 -15.80 -14.58 18.23
CA ASP A 159 -15.62 -15.00 19.62
C ASP A 159 -16.14 -13.95 20.62
N GLU A 160 -15.89 -12.67 20.35
CA GLU A 160 -16.42 -11.56 21.15
C GLU A 160 -17.95 -11.48 21.07
N LEU A 161 -18.51 -11.59 19.86
CA LEU A 161 -19.97 -11.56 19.65
C LEU A 161 -20.65 -12.76 20.30
N GLN A 162 -20.08 -13.95 20.18
CA GLN A 162 -20.57 -15.15 20.83
C GLN A 162 -20.56 -15.01 22.35
N SER A 163 -19.49 -14.42 22.91
CA SER A 163 -19.40 -14.12 24.35
C SER A 163 -20.50 -13.15 24.80
N LYS A 164 -20.77 -12.10 24.02
CA LYS A 164 -21.87 -11.13 24.27
C LYS A 164 -23.24 -11.79 24.18
N ILE A 165 -23.47 -12.66 23.21
CA ILE A 165 -24.73 -13.41 23.07
C ILE A 165 -24.95 -14.30 24.31
N GLN A 166 -23.92 -15.03 24.75
CA GLN A 166 -24.02 -15.86 25.94
C GLN A 166 -24.28 -15.05 27.21
N SER A 167 -23.66 -13.87 27.38
CA SER A 167 -23.96 -13.01 28.53
C SER A 167 -25.39 -12.49 28.49
N ASN A 168 -25.88 -12.10 27.31
CA ASN A 168 -27.25 -11.59 27.15
C ASN A 168 -28.27 -12.70 27.40
N ALA A 169 -28.05 -13.93 26.90
CA ALA A 169 -28.91 -15.07 27.18
C ALA A 169 -29.01 -15.34 28.69
N ARG A 170 -27.87 -15.31 29.42
CA ARG A 170 -27.86 -15.47 30.88
C ARG A 170 -28.60 -14.33 31.61
N GLN A 171 -28.56 -13.11 31.08
CA GLN A 171 -29.30 -11.98 31.64
C GLN A 171 -30.80 -12.13 31.41
N ILE A 172 -31.23 -12.55 30.22
CA ILE A 172 -32.63 -12.83 29.90
C ILE A 172 -33.17 -13.92 30.83
N ASP A 173 -32.47 -15.06 30.95
CA ASP A 173 -32.86 -16.15 31.86
C ASP A 173 -33.02 -15.68 33.30
N ARG A 174 -32.16 -14.77 33.77
CA ARG A 174 -32.24 -14.20 35.12
C ARG A 174 -33.45 -13.30 35.26
N ASN A 175 -33.67 -12.41 34.31
CA ASN A 175 -34.80 -11.48 34.30
C ASN A 175 -36.12 -12.24 34.26
N GLU A 176 -36.25 -13.26 33.41
CA GLU A 176 -37.46 -14.11 33.35
C GLU A 176 -37.74 -14.80 34.69
N ARG A 177 -36.70 -15.28 35.39
CA ARG A 177 -36.87 -15.87 36.73
C ARG A 177 -37.35 -14.85 37.77
N GLU A 178 -36.80 -13.64 37.73
CA GLU A 178 -37.22 -12.57 38.63
C GLU A 178 -38.66 -12.11 38.33
N GLU A 179 -39.01 -11.95 37.06
CA GLU A 179 -40.36 -11.56 36.63
C GLU A 179 -41.39 -12.63 37.00
N THR A 180 -41.10 -13.90 36.73
CA THR A 180 -41.99 -15.01 37.13
C THR A 180 -42.16 -15.09 38.65
N ALA A 181 -41.11 -14.80 39.43
CA ALA A 181 -41.21 -14.71 40.89
C ALA A 181 -42.11 -13.53 41.33
N ARG A 182 -41.94 -12.35 40.73
CA ARG A 182 -42.79 -11.17 41.01
C ARG A 182 -44.26 -11.43 40.65
N ILE A 183 -44.52 -12.07 39.50
CA ILE A 183 -45.87 -12.44 39.07
C ILE A 183 -46.51 -13.43 40.05
N LYS A 184 -45.75 -14.38 40.60
CA LYS A 184 -46.27 -15.29 41.64
C LYS A 184 -46.71 -14.52 42.88
N VAL A 185 -45.89 -13.59 43.37
CA VAL A 185 -46.25 -12.74 44.53
C VAL A 185 -47.51 -11.92 44.24
N LEU A 186 -47.63 -11.34 43.04
CA LEU A 186 -48.83 -10.58 42.66
C LEU A 186 -50.08 -11.47 42.63
N ARG A 187 -49.99 -12.70 42.13
CA ARG A 187 -51.11 -13.66 42.14
C ARG A 187 -51.49 -14.08 43.56
N GLU A 188 -50.52 -14.25 44.46
CA GLU A 188 -50.77 -14.53 45.87
C GLU A 188 -51.49 -13.36 46.55
N LEU A 189 -51.06 -12.12 46.28
CA LEU A 189 -51.72 -10.91 46.76
C LEU A 189 -53.15 -10.78 46.20
N GLU A 190 -53.34 -11.02 44.91
CA GLU A 190 -54.66 -11.01 44.27
C GLU A 190 -55.59 -12.05 44.91
N ALA A 191 -55.09 -13.27 45.15
CA ALA A 191 -55.85 -14.31 45.84
C ALA A 191 -56.25 -13.87 47.25
N GLN A 192 -55.32 -13.30 48.03
CA GLN A 192 -55.63 -12.74 49.35
C GLN A 192 -56.66 -11.61 49.28
N TRP A 193 -56.52 -10.69 48.33
CA TRP A 193 -57.44 -9.58 48.14
C TRP A 193 -58.85 -10.06 47.77
N SER A 194 -58.95 -11.06 46.90
CA SER A 194 -60.23 -11.68 46.53
C SER A 194 -60.89 -12.46 47.67
N SER A 195 -60.11 -12.85 48.69
CA SER A 195 -60.61 -13.53 49.89
C SER A 195 -61.04 -12.58 51.02
N LEU A 196 -60.78 -11.27 50.88
CA LEU A 196 -61.31 -10.30 51.84
C LEU A 196 -62.84 -10.30 51.74
N PRO A 197 -63.56 -10.30 52.88
CA PRO A 197 -65.01 -10.21 52.89
C PRO A 197 -65.42 -8.76 52.61
N VAL A 198 -65.34 -8.35 51.35
CA VAL A 198 -65.62 -6.98 50.93
C VAL A 198 -67.09 -6.64 51.18
N GLU A 199 -68.00 -7.59 50.99
CA GLU A 199 -69.41 -7.43 51.36
C GLU A 199 -69.59 -7.18 52.86
N ASP A 200 -68.93 -7.93 53.75
CA ASP A 200 -69.05 -7.73 55.20
C ASP A 200 -68.48 -6.37 55.64
N ILE A 201 -67.38 -5.94 55.02
CA ILE A 201 -66.77 -4.63 55.27
C ILE A 201 -67.66 -3.51 54.75
N GLN A 202 -68.32 -3.69 53.60
CA GLN A 202 -69.29 -2.74 53.06
C GLN A 202 -70.55 -2.67 53.93
N GLU A 203 -71.08 -3.80 54.39
CA GLU A 203 -72.19 -3.86 55.34
C GLU A 203 -71.84 -3.19 56.66
N TRP A 204 -70.63 -3.43 57.19
CA TRP A 204 -70.14 -2.75 58.38
C TRP A 204 -70.01 -1.24 58.15
N ALA A 205 -69.46 -0.80 57.02
CA ALA A 205 -69.34 0.61 56.69
C ALA A 205 -70.72 1.30 56.53
N LEU A 206 -71.68 0.63 55.90
CA LEU A 206 -73.06 1.10 55.77
C LEU A 206 -73.74 1.21 57.14
N ARG A 207 -73.62 0.19 58.00
CA ARG A 207 -74.16 0.24 59.37
C ARG A 207 -73.52 1.36 60.19
N THR A 208 -72.20 1.55 60.09
CA THR A 208 -71.52 2.63 60.82
C THR A 208 -71.94 4.00 60.31
N ALA A 209 -72.08 4.17 58.98
CA ALA A 209 -72.59 5.39 58.37
C ALA A 209 -74.05 5.69 58.78
N GLU A 210 -74.92 4.67 58.81
CA GLU A 210 -76.30 4.78 59.30
C GLU A 210 -76.36 5.12 60.79
N THR A 211 -75.47 4.58 61.63
CA THR A 211 -75.41 4.94 63.06
C THR A 211 -74.87 6.36 63.31
N LEU A 212 -74.08 6.91 62.39
CA LEU A 212 -73.59 8.29 62.44
C LEU A 212 -74.64 9.29 61.93
N THR A 213 -75.39 8.95 60.86
CA THR A 213 -76.49 9.79 60.36
C THR A 213 -77.71 9.77 61.28
N THR A 214 -77.99 8.65 61.95
CA THR A 214 -79.02 8.57 62.99
C THR A 214 -78.63 9.29 64.29
N LYS A 215 -77.33 9.44 64.58
CA LYS A 215 -76.84 10.32 65.67
C LYS A 215 -76.83 11.81 65.31
N SER A 216 -76.94 12.17 64.04
CA SER A 216 -77.04 13.57 63.58
C SER A 216 -78.48 14.06 63.36
N VAL A 217 -79.48 13.32 63.84
CA VAL A 217 -80.87 13.78 63.97
C VAL A 217 -81.28 13.50 65.42
N PRO A 218 -81.65 14.47 66.26
CA PRO A 218 -82.11 15.85 65.99
C PRO A 218 -81.13 16.97 66.33
#